data_AF-A0A3C1M5H5-F1
#
_entry.id   AF-A0A3C1M5H5-F1
#
_cell.length_a   1.000
_cell.length_b   1.000
_cell.length_c   1.000
_cell.angle_alpha   90.00
_cell.angle_beta   90.00
_cell.angle_gamma   90.00
#
_symmetry.space_group_name_H-M   'P 1'
#
loop_
_entity.id
_entity.type
_entity.pdbx_description
1 polymer ?
#
loop_
_entity_poly.entity_id
_entity_poly.type
_entity_poly.pdbx_seq_one_letter_code
_entity_poly.pdbx_strand_id
1 'polypeptide(L)'
;MAEEAPVKLIQIGPKGGTKKDGFNLVTERVVAVNPEAKQLEVELLAYDGKTVVLDVGDEALEDFLKIKPGDGATIRVVEEGGKRIAKSFRIRAKDPNAAKADAMLIDLKDSHWLNRKYAAEVLGELKDPRAVLPLVEALTDEVGDVRQRAYDSLIKIGGIAVASLVPLLASEEDDVRQSATEIIRKIGKPAVEPLATALADADDRLKTRIMKVLDRMGYKPKAKEGAQAEPAKLLS
;
A
#
# COMPACT_ATOMS: atom_id res chain seq x y z
N MET A 1 -10.67 -21.18 32.55
CA MET A 1 -11.35 -20.90 31.25
C MET A 1 -11.25 -19.41 31.05
N ALA A 2 -10.29 -18.96 30.26
CA ALA A 2 -10.11 -17.53 29.98
C ALA A 2 -11.11 -17.15 28.88
N GLU A 3 -12.00 -16.23 29.21
CA GLU A 3 -12.97 -15.63 28.30
C GLU A 3 -12.20 -14.70 27.37
N GLU A 4 -11.98 -15.12 26.12
CA GLU A 4 -11.33 -14.28 25.10
C GLU A 4 -12.20 -13.04 24.84
N ALA A 5 -11.64 -11.86 25.11
CA ALA A 5 -12.28 -10.60 24.83
C ALA A 5 -12.64 -10.49 23.33
N PRO A 6 -13.83 -9.99 22.98
CA PRO A 6 -14.26 -9.94 21.58
C PRO A 6 -13.31 -9.08 20.76
N VAL A 7 -12.79 -9.67 19.68
CA VAL A 7 -11.95 -9.00 18.68
C VAL A 7 -12.66 -7.72 18.24
N LYS A 8 -12.08 -6.55 18.54
CA LYS A 8 -12.65 -5.26 18.17
C LYS A 8 -12.75 -5.17 16.65
N LEU A 9 -13.98 -5.31 16.14
CA LEU A 9 -14.33 -5.08 14.74
C LEU A 9 -13.86 -3.68 14.33
N ILE A 10 -13.01 -3.60 13.30
CA ILE A 10 -12.59 -2.33 12.69
C ILE A 10 -13.85 -1.58 12.25
N GLN A 11 -13.99 -0.31 12.61
CA GLN A 11 -15.18 0.47 12.27
C GLN A 11 -15.11 0.93 10.79
N ILE A 12 -15.92 0.33 9.91
CA ILE A 12 -15.92 0.59 8.46
C ILE A 12 -17.17 1.36 8.00
N GLY A 13 -18.14 1.57 8.89
CA GLY A 13 -19.39 2.30 8.61
C GLY A 13 -19.35 3.80 8.95
N PRO A 14 -20.17 4.65 8.30
CA PRO A 14 -20.24 6.08 8.60
C PRO A 14 -20.72 6.33 10.04
N LYS A 15 -20.11 7.31 10.73
CA LYS A 15 -20.58 7.77 12.04
C LYS A 15 -21.98 8.37 11.90
N GLY A 16 -23.01 7.66 12.38
CA GLY A 16 -24.36 8.22 12.55
C GLY A 16 -25.49 7.64 11.71
N GLY A 17 -25.33 6.50 11.04
CA GLY A 17 -26.44 5.78 10.40
C GLY A 17 -27.11 4.77 11.35
N THR A 18 -28.43 4.61 11.26
CA THR A 18 -29.14 3.50 11.90
C THR A 18 -28.55 2.17 11.43
N LYS A 19 -28.08 1.31 12.36
CA LYS A 19 -27.43 0.01 12.07
C LYS A 19 -28.16 -0.87 11.06
N LYS A 20 -29.47 -0.66 10.88
CA LYS A 20 -30.33 -1.36 9.91
C LYS A 20 -30.03 -1.07 8.45
N ASP A 21 -29.43 0.07 8.12
CA ASP A 21 -29.32 0.46 6.71
C ASP A 21 -28.19 -0.29 5.98
N GLY A 22 -27.15 -0.76 6.68
CA GLY A 22 -26.00 -1.42 6.05
C GLY A 22 -25.11 -0.47 5.24
N PHE A 23 -23.98 -0.98 4.72
CA PHE A 23 -23.03 -0.22 3.91
C PHE A 23 -22.44 -1.07 2.77
N ASN A 24 -21.86 -0.40 1.77
CA ASN A 24 -21.18 -1.09 0.67
C ASN A 24 -19.70 -1.24 1.01
N LEU A 25 -19.23 -2.49 1.05
CA LEU A 25 -17.84 -2.84 1.22
C LEU A 25 -17.23 -3.12 -0.16
N VAL A 26 -16.24 -2.32 -0.54
CA VAL A 26 -15.48 -2.53 -1.78
C VAL A 26 -14.22 -3.32 -1.44
N THR A 27 -14.10 -4.51 -2.01
CA THR A 27 -12.99 -5.42 -1.73
C THR A 27 -11.95 -5.34 -2.84
N GLU A 28 -10.69 -5.48 -2.46
CA GLU A 28 -9.58 -5.66 -3.40
C GLU A 28 -9.75 -7.01 -4.10
N ARG A 29 -9.84 -8.05 -3.28
CA ARG A 29 -10.08 -9.42 -3.71
C ARG A 29 -10.80 -10.23 -2.64
N VAL A 30 -11.42 -11.30 -3.07
CA VAL A 30 -11.83 -12.41 -2.23
C VAL A 30 -10.59 -13.25 -1.91
N VAL A 31 -10.30 -13.44 -0.64
CA VAL A 31 -9.16 -14.23 -0.15
C VAL A 31 -9.53 -15.71 -0.12
N ALA A 32 -10.69 -16.01 0.50
CA ALA A 32 -11.18 -17.37 0.65
C ALA A 32 -12.72 -17.40 0.61
N VAL A 33 -13.24 -18.54 0.15
CA VAL A 33 -14.67 -18.83 0.07
C VAL A 33 -14.90 -20.14 0.80
N ASN A 34 -15.77 -20.15 1.81
CA ASN A 34 -16.19 -21.35 2.52
C ASN A 34 -17.69 -21.58 2.33
N PRO A 35 -18.09 -22.38 1.31
CA PRO A 35 -19.49 -22.65 1.03
C PRO A 35 -20.23 -23.35 2.17
N GLU A 36 -19.57 -24.26 2.89
CA GLU A 36 -20.17 -25.04 3.96
C GLU A 36 -20.53 -24.17 5.16
N ALA A 37 -19.61 -23.29 5.55
CA ALA A 37 -19.83 -22.35 6.66
C ALA A 37 -20.63 -21.11 6.26
N LYS A 38 -20.96 -20.95 4.96
CA LYS A 38 -21.52 -19.72 4.38
C LYS A 38 -20.70 -18.49 4.75
N GLN A 39 -19.38 -18.60 4.59
CA GLN A 39 -18.44 -17.56 4.97
C GLN A 39 -17.52 -17.17 3.82
N LEU A 40 -17.11 -15.92 3.85
CA LEU A 40 -16.25 -15.29 2.85
C LEU A 40 -15.19 -14.46 3.57
N GLU A 41 -13.93 -14.63 3.20
CA GLU A 41 -12.85 -13.73 3.61
C GLU A 41 -12.49 -12.79 2.47
N VAL A 42 -12.43 -11.49 2.75
CA VAL A 42 -12.13 -10.45 1.75
C VAL A 42 -11.05 -9.51 2.22
N GLU A 43 -10.19 -9.10 1.30
CA GLU A 43 -9.18 -8.07 1.51
C GLU A 43 -9.75 -6.70 1.15
N LEU A 44 -9.54 -5.71 2.02
CA LEU A 44 -10.11 -4.38 1.86
C LEU A 44 -9.18 -3.46 1.05
N LEU A 45 -9.69 -2.89 -0.03
CA LEU A 45 -8.97 -1.93 -0.88
C LEU A 45 -8.54 -0.68 -0.08
N ALA A 46 -9.35 -0.21 0.87
CA ALA A 46 -9.11 1.05 1.58
C ALA A 46 -8.29 0.92 2.88
N TYR A 47 -7.87 -0.30 3.27
CA TYR A 47 -7.29 -0.56 4.60
C TYR A 47 -6.00 -1.38 4.56
N ASP A 48 -5.14 -1.17 3.55
CA ASP A 48 -3.75 -1.67 3.53
C ASP A 48 -3.65 -3.19 3.74
N GLY A 49 -4.41 -3.96 2.95
CA GLY A 49 -4.35 -5.43 2.96
C GLY A 49 -5.05 -6.12 4.14
N LYS A 50 -5.77 -5.38 5.00
CA LYS A 50 -6.54 -6.00 6.08
C LYS A 50 -7.67 -6.87 5.53
N THR A 51 -7.81 -8.07 6.11
CA THR A 51 -8.89 -8.99 5.76
C THR A 51 -10.06 -8.90 6.73
N VAL A 52 -11.26 -9.22 6.23
CA VAL A 52 -12.48 -9.30 7.02
C VAL A 52 -13.24 -10.56 6.60
N VAL A 53 -13.69 -11.32 7.60
CA VAL A 53 -14.62 -12.44 7.39
C VAL A 53 -16.05 -11.93 7.46
N LEU A 54 -16.87 -12.33 6.48
CA LEU A 54 -18.29 -12.02 6.38
C LEU A 54 -19.08 -13.34 6.39
N ASP A 55 -20.14 -13.39 7.18
CA ASP A 55 -21.17 -14.41 7.05
C ASP A 55 -22.03 -14.05 5.82
N VAL A 56 -22.57 -15.04 5.11
CA VAL A 56 -23.37 -14.85 3.90
C VAL A 56 -24.84 -15.08 4.22
N GLY A 57 -25.67 -14.07 3.96
CA GLY A 57 -27.12 -14.18 4.07
C GLY A 57 -27.69 -15.12 3.01
N ASP A 58 -28.80 -15.79 3.33
CA ASP A 58 -29.44 -16.74 2.43
C ASP A 58 -29.83 -16.11 1.08
N GLU A 59 -30.20 -14.83 1.10
CA GLU A 59 -30.53 -14.04 -0.09
C GLU A 59 -29.35 -13.84 -1.06
N ALA A 60 -28.12 -14.01 -0.59
CA ALA A 60 -26.90 -13.76 -1.36
C ALA A 60 -26.18 -15.06 -1.76
N LEU A 61 -26.71 -16.23 -1.39
CA LEU A 61 -26.06 -17.53 -1.61
C LEU A 61 -25.82 -17.84 -3.08
N GLU A 62 -26.77 -17.54 -3.97
CA GLU A 62 -26.61 -17.82 -5.40
C GLU A 62 -25.43 -17.08 -6.03
N ASP A 63 -25.24 -15.81 -5.65
CA ASP A 63 -24.12 -15.00 -6.15
C ASP A 63 -22.82 -15.34 -5.42
N PHE A 64 -22.89 -15.68 -4.15
CA PHE A 64 -21.75 -16.18 -3.36
C PHE A 64 -21.15 -17.45 -3.97
N LEU A 65 -21.97 -18.39 -4.45
CA LEU A 65 -21.48 -19.62 -5.10
C LEU A 65 -20.76 -19.36 -6.43
N LYS A 66 -20.96 -18.19 -7.04
CA LYS A 66 -20.25 -17.78 -8.28
C LYS A 66 -18.91 -17.10 -7.99
N ILE A 67 -18.71 -16.60 -6.77
CA ILE A 67 -17.48 -15.92 -6.35
C ILE A 67 -16.32 -16.92 -6.26
N LYS A 68 -15.15 -16.50 -6.72
CA LYS A 68 -13.90 -17.25 -6.63
C LYS A 68 -12.84 -16.46 -5.85
N PRO A 69 -11.91 -17.16 -5.17
CA PRO A 69 -10.71 -16.53 -4.66
C PRO A 69 -10.01 -15.73 -5.77
N GLY A 70 -9.70 -14.46 -5.49
CA GLY A 70 -9.13 -13.50 -6.43
C GLY A 70 -10.13 -12.52 -7.07
N ASP A 71 -11.44 -12.75 -6.96
CA ASP A 71 -12.44 -11.83 -7.51
C ASP A 71 -12.51 -10.53 -6.70
N GLY A 72 -12.61 -9.39 -7.38
CA GLY A 72 -12.99 -8.14 -6.73
C GLY A 72 -14.50 -8.08 -6.55
N ALA A 73 -15.00 -7.58 -5.42
CA ALA A 73 -16.44 -7.50 -5.19
C ALA A 73 -16.85 -6.16 -4.57
N THR A 74 -18.05 -5.71 -4.90
CA THR A 74 -18.77 -4.75 -4.05
C THR A 74 -19.84 -5.53 -3.31
N ILE A 75 -19.75 -5.54 -1.98
CA ILE A 75 -20.58 -6.37 -1.11
C ILE A 75 -21.46 -5.45 -0.28
N ARG A 76 -22.78 -5.65 -0.32
CA ARG A 76 -23.67 -4.99 0.65
C ARG A 76 -23.55 -5.73 1.98
N VAL A 77 -23.10 -5.05 3.02
CA VAL A 77 -22.90 -5.62 4.35
C VAL A 77 -23.85 -4.97 5.35
N VAL A 78 -24.49 -5.79 6.19
CA VAL A 78 -25.29 -5.35 7.34
C VAL A 78 -24.65 -5.93 8.61
N GLU A 79 -24.66 -5.16 9.70
CA GLU A 79 -24.18 -5.63 11.00
C GLU A 79 -25.35 -6.06 11.89
N GLU A 80 -25.51 -7.37 12.11
CA GLU A 80 -26.58 -7.97 12.91
C GLU A 80 -25.97 -8.90 13.97
N GLY A 81 -26.36 -8.74 15.24
CA GLY A 81 -25.89 -9.62 16.33
C GLY A 81 -24.37 -9.64 16.54
N GLY A 82 -23.65 -8.59 16.15
CA GLY A 82 -22.18 -8.54 16.22
C GLY A 82 -21.46 -9.23 15.04
N LYS A 83 -22.22 -9.78 14.09
CA LYS A 83 -21.71 -10.38 12.86
C LYS A 83 -21.91 -9.44 11.69
N ARG A 84 -21.06 -9.59 10.67
CA ARG A 84 -21.20 -8.91 9.39
C ARG A 84 -21.79 -9.88 8.38
N ILE A 85 -22.96 -9.52 7.88
CA ILE A 85 -23.72 -10.36 6.96
C ILE A 85 -23.70 -9.72 5.57
N ALA A 86 -23.15 -10.44 4.60
CA ALA A 86 -23.20 -10.09 3.19
C ALA A 86 -24.61 -10.37 2.65
N LYS A 87 -25.26 -9.33 2.14
CA LYS A 87 -26.66 -9.34 1.67
C LYS A 87 -26.80 -9.37 0.16
N SER A 88 -25.77 -8.93 -0.56
CA SER A 88 -25.71 -9.03 -2.02
C SER A 88 -24.29 -8.83 -2.52
N PHE A 89 -23.97 -9.45 -3.65
CA PHE A 89 -22.68 -9.31 -4.32
C PHE A 89 -22.84 -8.64 -5.68
N ARG A 90 -21.95 -7.70 -5.97
CA ARG A 90 -21.64 -7.33 -7.35
C ARG A 90 -20.21 -7.78 -7.63
N ILE A 91 -20.09 -8.95 -8.25
CA ILE A 91 -18.81 -9.49 -8.69
C ILE A 91 -18.27 -8.56 -9.77
N ARG A 92 -17.05 -8.09 -9.55
CA ARG A 92 -16.29 -7.38 -10.57
C ARG A 92 -15.28 -8.39 -11.08
N ALA A 93 -15.12 -8.46 -12.40
CA ALA A 93 -14.03 -9.25 -12.97
C ALA A 93 -12.73 -8.84 -12.28
N LYS A 94 -11.85 -9.81 -11.99
CA LYS A 94 -10.47 -9.58 -11.53
C LYS A 94 -9.95 -8.39 -12.33
N ASP A 95 -9.63 -7.29 -11.65
CA ASP A 95 -9.19 -6.07 -12.33
C ASP A 95 -8.14 -6.51 -13.36
N PRO A 96 -8.37 -6.32 -14.67
CA PRO A 96 -7.42 -6.77 -15.68
C PRO A 96 -6.02 -6.19 -15.41
N ASN A 97 -5.95 -5.04 -14.74
CA ASN A 97 -4.71 -4.46 -14.26
C ASN A 97 -4.08 -5.28 -13.13
N ALA A 98 -4.86 -5.84 -12.19
CA ALA A 98 -4.35 -6.69 -11.12
C ALA A 98 -3.80 -8.02 -11.66
N ALA A 99 -4.51 -8.67 -12.59
CA ALA A 99 -4.02 -9.89 -13.24
C ALA A 99 -2.77 -9.61 -14.10
N LYS A 100 -2.75 -8.47 -14.81
CA LYS A 100 -1.57 -8.03 -15.57
C LYS A 100 -0.40 -7.72 -14.66
N ALA A 101 -0.63 -7.05 -13.53
CA ALA A 101 0.39 -6.78 -12.53
C ALA A 101 0.95 -8.10 -11.96
N ASP A 102 0.11 -9.08 -11.63
CA ASP A 102 0.56 -10.40 -11.16
C ASP A 102 1.55 -11.04 -12.16
N ALA A 103 1.23 -11.02 -13.45
CA ALA A 103 2.09 -11.55 -14.49
C ALA A 103 3.41 -10.77 -14.61
N MET A 104 3.35 -9.43 -14.62
CA MET A 104 4.56 -8.61 -14.75
C MET A 104 5.46 -8.68 -13.50
N LEU A 105 4.90 -8.89 -12.31
CA LEU A 105 5.69 -9.13 -11.10
C LEU A 105 6.53 -10.41 -11.20
N ILE A 106 6.03 -11.42 -11.92
CA ILE A 106 6.79 -12.65 -12.22
C ILE A 106 7.87 -12.34 -13.27
N ASP A 107 7.49 -11.67 -14.36
CA ASP A 107 8.38 -11.37 -15.49
C ASP A 107 9.53 -10.42 -15.13
N LEU A 108 9.41 -9.62 -14.06
CA LEU A 108 10.52 -8.83 -13.50
C LEU A 108 11.72 -9.70 -13.08
N LYS A 109 11.53 -11.00 -12.86
CA LYS A 109 12.58 -11.96 -12.48
C LYS A 109 12.97 -12.90 -13.62
N ASP A 110 12.48 -12.63 -14.84
CA ASP A 110 12.75 -13.48 -15.99
C ASP A 110 14.24 -13.48 -16.38
N SER A 111 14.70 -14.62 -16.90
CA SER A 111 16.10 -14.78 -17.31
C SER A 111 16.47 -13.84 -18.47
N HIS A 112 15.52 -13.51 -19.34
CA HIS A 112 15.76 -12.64 -20.47
C HIS A 112 15.45 -11.17 -20.12
N TRP A 113 16.46 -10.30 -20.23
CA TRP A 113 16.37 -8.88 -19.85
C TRP A 113 15.23 -8.11 -20.53
N LEU A 114 14.85 -8.48 -21.76
CA LEU A 114 13.74 -7.84 -22.48
C LEU A 114 12.41 -8.02 -21.75
N ASN A 115 12.18 -9.19 -21.15
CA ASN A 115 10.97 -9.48 -20.38
C ASN A 115 10.96 -8.66 -19.09
N ARG A 116 12.10 -8.58 -18.38
CA ARG A 116 12.25 -7.73 -17.19
C ARG A 116 12.01 -6.25 -17.50
N LYS A 117 12.57 -5.75 -18.61
CA LYS A 117 12.36 -4.37 -19.09
C LYS A 117 10.87 -4.12 -19.38
N TYR A 118 10.22 -5.01 -20.11
CA TYR A 118 8.80 -4.90 -20.43
C TYR A 118 7.93 -4.94 -19.17
N ALA A 119 8.25 -5.84 -18.25
CA ALA A 119 7.58 -5.95 -16.96
C ALA A 119 7.69 -4.67 -16.14
N ALA A 120 8.90 -4.11 -16.03
CA ALA A 120 9.14 -2.85 -15.33
C ALA A 120 8.27 -1.72 -15.91
N GLU A 121 8.25 -1.60 -17.24
CA GLU A 121 7.42 -0.60 -17.96
C GLU A 121 5.95 -0.73 -17.63
N VAL A 122 5.40 -1.92 -17.79
CA VAL A 122 3.97 -2.16 -17.57
C VAL A 122 3.60 -1.90 -16.12
N LEU A 123 4.42 -2.32 -15.16
CA LEU A 123 4.15 -2.06 -13.74
C LEU A 123 4.13 -0.55 -13.41
N GLY A 124 5.01 0.24 -14.04
CA GLY A 124 4.96 1.70 -13.97
C GLY A 124 3.67 2.30 -14.56
N GLU A 125 3.18 1.75 -15.68
CA GLU A 125 1.90 2.16 -16.28
C GLU A 125 0.70 1.86 -15.39
N LEU A 126 0.70 0.67 -14.78
CA LEU A 126 -0.37 0.21 -13.89
C LEU A 126 -0.40 0.96 -12.55
N LYS A 127 0.75 1.51 -12.13
CA LYS A 127 0.95 2.18 -10.84
C LYS A 127 0.56 1.31 -9.64
N ASP A 128 0.74 -0.01 -9.77
CA ASP A 128 0.41 -0.96 -8.72
C ASP A 128 1.39 -0.81 -7.55
N PRO A 129 0.93 -0.53 -6.32
CA PRO A 129 1.81 -0.40 -5.14
C PRO A 129 2.67 -1.63 -4.88
N ARG A 130 2.20 -2.84 -5.24
CA ARG A 130 2.93 -4.10 -5.07
C ARG A 130 4.21 -4.14 -5.93
N ALA A 131 4.28 -3.32 -6.96
CA ALA A 131 5.44 -3.21 -7.83
C ALA A 131 6.59 -2.40 -7.24
N VAL A 132 6.36 -1.60 -6.20
CA VAL A 132 7.37 -0.66 -5.69
C VAL A 132 8.65 -1.38 -5.26
N LEU A 133 8.57 -2.40 -4.40
CA LEU A 133 9.75 -3.12 -3.94
C LEU A 133 10.47 -3.88 -5.07
N PRO A 134 9.77 -4.65 -5.93
CA PRO A 134 10.39 -5.27 -7.10
C PRO A 134 11.06 -4.29 -8.06
N LEU A 135 10.47 -3.12 -8.28
CA LEU A 135 11.08 -2.08 -9.12
C LEU A 135 12.29 -1.43 -8.43
N VAL A 136 12.27 -1.29 -7.11
CA VAL A 136 13.44 -0.84 -6.34
C VAL A 136 14.60 -1.83 -6.48
N GLU A 137 14.33 -3.14 -6.40
CA GLU A 137 15.33 -4.18 -6.66
C GLU A 137 15.87 -4.10 -8.10
N ALA A 138 15.00 -3.82 -9.08
CA ALA A 138 15.39 -3.68 -10.48
C ALA A 138 16.26 -2.43 -10.77
N LEU A 139 16.43 -1.50 -9.82
CA LEU A 139 17.40 -0.40 -9.96
C LEU A 139 18.86 -0.88 -10.00
N THR A 140 19.13 -2.10 -9.54
CA THR A 140 20.46 -2.75 -9.58
C THR A 140 20.53 -3.89 -10.60
N ASP A 141 19.58 -3.96 -11.54
CA ASP A 141 19.62 -4.96 -12.61
C ASP A 141 20.94 -4.89 -13.40
N GLU A 142 21.46 -6.04 -13.82
CA GLU A 142 22.69 -6.11 -14.61
C GLU A 142 22.60 -5.32 -15.93
N VAL A 143 21.39 -5.24 -16.52
CA VAL A 143 21.13 -4.57 -17.79
C VAL A 143 20.66 -3.12 -17.57
N GLY A 144 21.40 -2.17 -18.17
CA GLY A 144 21.12 -0.74 -18.02
C GLY A 144 19.72 -0.30 -18.46
N ASP A 145 19.19 -0.92 -19.52
CA ASP A 145 17.83 -0.67 -20.00
C ASP A 145 16.74 -1.03 -18.96
N VAL A 146 16.97 -2.10 -18.18
CA VAL A 146 16.05 -2.52 -17.12
C VAL A 146 16.12 -1.53 -15.97
N ARG A 147 17.34 -1.15 -15.55
CA ARG A 147 17.56 -0.12 -14.51
C ARG A 147 16.86 1.20 -14.85
N GLN A 148 17.04 1.67 -16.09
CA GLN A 148 16.41 2.91 -16.56
C GLN A 148 14.89 2.80 -16.54
N ARG A 149 14.33 1.65 -16.95
CA ARG A 149 12.89 1.47 -16.92
C ARG A 149 12.33 1.41 -15.51
N ALA A 150 13.01 0.73 -14.59
CA ALA A 150 12.65 0.69 -13.18
C ALA A 150 12.65 2.11 -12.57
N TYR A 151 13.69 2.90 -12.86
CA TYR A 151 13.79 4.30 -12.47
C TYR A 151 12.60 5.13 -12.94
N ASP A 152 12.25 5.07 -14.23
CA ASP A 152 11.13 5.84 -14.79
C ASP A 152 9.78 5.38 -14.22
N SER A 153 9.64 4.08 -13.96
CA SER A 153 8.42 3.47 -13.42
C SER A 153 8.16 3.88 -11.97
N LEU A 154 9.21 3.97 -11.14
CA LEU A 154 9.10 4.45 -9.76
C LEU A 154 8.68 5.92 -9.69
N ILE A 155 9.18 6.76 -10.61
CA ILE A 155 8.72 8.15 -10.75
C ILE A 155 7.24 8.19 -11.12
N LYS A 156 6.83 7.32 -12.05
CA LYS A 156 5.45 7.26 -12.53
C LYS A 156 4.45 6.78 -11.47
N ILE A 157 4.87 5.84 -10.62
CA ILE A 157 4.13 5.41 -9.42
C ILE A 157 3.97 6.59 -8.44
N GLY A 158 5.04 7.36 -8.22
CA GLY A 158 4.98 8.60 -7.46
C GLY A 158 5.12 8.39 -5.95
N GLY A 159 4.36 9.15 -5.15
CA GLY A 159 4.56 9.30 -3.70
C GLY A 159 4.60 7.98 -2.90
N ILE A 160 3.87 6.96 -3.35
CA ILE A 160 3.84 5.63 -2.70
C ILE A 160 5.22 4.97 -2.72
N ALA A 161 6.06 5.24 -3.72
CA ALA A 161 7.40 4.68 -3.82
C ALA A 161 8.40 5.30 -2.81
N VAL A 162 8.11 6.48 -2.25
CA VAL A 162 9.09 7.29 -1.52
C VAL A 162 9.55 6.58 -0.26
N ALA A 163 8.65 5.95 0.50
CA ALA A 163 9.01 5.25 1.73
C ALA A 163 10.05 4.14 1.48
N SER A 164 9.90 3.39 0.39
CA SER A 164 10.84 2.33 -0.01
C SER A 164 12.17 2.86 -0.56
N LEU A 165 12.19 4.09 -1.08
CA LEU A 165 13.40 4.73 -1.63
C LEU A 165 14.22 5.45 -0.55
N VAL A 166 13.62 5.86 0.57
CA VAL A 166 14.30 6.60 1.64
C VAL A 166 15.53 5.84 2.19
N PRO A 167 15.48 4.54 2.51
CA PRO A 167 16.66 3.82 2.99
C PRO A 167 17.84 3.85 2.02
N LEU A 168 17.56 3.85 0.70
CA LEU A 168 18.57 3.86 -0.35
C LEU A 168 19.35 5.19 -0.42
N LEU A 169 18.85 6.26 0.19
CA LEU A 169 19.59 7.53 0.32
C LEU A 169 20.87 7.38 1.15
N ALA A 170 20.95 6.34 2.00
CA ALA A 170 22.12 6.01 2.78
C ALA A 170 22.95 4.86 2.18
N SER A 171 22.57 4.30 1.02
CA SER A 171 23.29 3.19 0.38
C SER A 171 24.78 3.50 0.19
N GLU A 172 25.63 2.49 0.39
CA GLU A 172 27.06 2.56 0.08
C GLU A 172 27.33 2.57 -1.43
N GLU A 173 26.42 2.00 -2.21
CA GLU A 173 26.50 2.03 -3.67
C GLU A 173 26.08 3.39 -4.20
N ASP A 174 27.03 4.09 -4.81
CA ASP A 174 26.88 5.46 -5.30
C ASP A 174 25.74 5.58 -6.33
N ASP A 175 25.65 4.61 -7.25
CA ASP A 175 24.63 4.59 -8.32
C ASP A 175 23.22 4.40 -7.75
N VAL A 176 23.06 3.51 -6.76
CA VAL A 176 21.78 3.27 -6.07
C VAL A 176 21.34 4.52 -5.32
N ARG A 177 22.28 5.12 -4.57
CA ARG A 177 22.04 6.33 -3.80
C ARG A 177 21.67 7.52 -4.69
N GLN A 178 22.34 7.68 -5.83
CA GLN A 178 22.05 8.72 -6.81
C GLN A 178 20.69 8.49 -7.47
N SER A 179 20.37 7.25 -7.84
CA SER A 179 19.08 6.89 -8.41
C SER A 179 17.94 7.23 -7.45
N ALA A 180 18.02 6.79 -6.20
CA ALA A 180 17.01 7.11 -5.18
C ALA A 180 16.85 8.61 -4.96
N THR A 181 17.96 9.35 -4.89
CA THR A 181 17.96 10.82 -4.75
C THR A 181 17.20 11.48 -5.89
N GLU A 182 17.49 11.11 -7.13
CA GLU A 182 16.87 11.73 -8.30
C GLU A 182 15.42 11.29 -8.52
N ILE A 183 15.08 10.03 -8.23
CA ILE A 183 13.68 9.55 -8.28
C ILE A 183 12.84 10.36 -7.30
N ILE A 184 13.26 10.45 -6.03
CA ILE A 184 12.54 11.20 -4.99
C ILE A 184 12.39 12.67 -5.39
N ARG A 185 13.44 13.29 -5.93
CA ARG A 185 13.41 14.68 -6.40
C ARG A 185 12.43 14.87 -7.56
N LYS A 186 12.40 13.93 -8.51
CA LYS A 186 11.47 13.96 -9.67
C LYS A 186 10.03 13.63 -9.30
N ILE A 187 9.79 12.82 -8.27
CA ILE A 187 8.45 12.63 -7.69
C ILE A 187 7.92 13.98 -7.18
N GLY A 188 8.78 14.80 -6.56
CA GLY A 188 8.45 16.18 -6.19
C GLY A 188 7.60 16.26 -4.92
N LYS A 189 6.59 17.13 -4.91
CA LYS A 189 5.77 17.45 -3.70
C LYS A 189 5.27 16.22 -2.91
N PRO A 190 4.80 15.13 -3.54
CA PRO A 190 4.38 13.92 -2.82
C PRO A 190 5.46 13.27 -1.93
N ALA A 191 6.75 13.56 -2.16
CA ALA A 191 7.84 13.04 -1.34
C ALA A 191 8.09 13.83 -0.06
N VAL A 192 7.56 15.04 0.09
CA VAL A 192 7.87 15.92 1.23
C VAL A 192 7.42 15.31 2.57
N GLU A 193 6.16 14.88 2.68
CA GLU A 193 5.63 14.31 3.94
C GLU A 193 6.31 12.98 4.34
N PRO A 194 6.53 12.02 3.41
CA PRO A 194 7.32 10.82 3.73
C PRO A 194 8.75 11.13 4.18
N LEU A 195 9.43 12.08 3.53
CA LEU A 195 10.78 12.50 3.92
C LEU A 195 10.78 13.18 5.30
N ALA A 196 9.81 14.05 5.58
CA ALA A 196 9.67 14.71 6.87
C ALA A 196 9.38 13.70 8.00
N THR A 197 8.57 12.67 7.71
CA THR A 197 8.30 11.56 8.64
C THR A 197 9.57 10.77 8.91
N ALA A 198 10.32 10.40 7.87
CA ALA A 198 11.56 9.64 8.01
C ALA A 198 12.66 10.37 8.80
N LEU A 199 12.66 11.71 8.84
CA LEU A 199 13.60 12.48 9.66
C LEU A 199 13.48 12.19 11.16
N ALA A 200 12.30 11.79 11.64
CA ALA A 200 12.06 11.57 13.07
C ALA A 200 12.91 10.41 13.62
N ASP A 201 13.01 9.32 12.85
CA ASP A 201 13.63 8.06 13.28
C ASP A 201 14.98 7.77 12.60
N ALA A 202 15.43 8.66 11.71
CA ALA A 202 16.68 8.48 10.96
C ALA A 202 17.95 8.69 11.83
N ASP A 203 18.99 7.91 11.54
CA ASP A 203 20.35 8.15 12.03
C ASP A 203 20.97 9.42 11.40
N ASP A 204 22.13 9.85 11.88
CA ASP A 204 22.77 11.09 11.43
C ASP A 204 23.12 11.09 9.94
N ARG A 205 23.49 9.91 9.40
CA ARG A 205 23.84 9.74 7.99
C ARG A 205 22.60 9.93 7.12
N LEU A 206 21.52 9.23 7.42
CA LEU A 206 20.26 9.30 6.69
C LEU A 206 19.60 10.67 6.84
N LYS A 207 19.62 11.28 8.04
CA LYS A 207 19.16 12.66 8.27
C LYS A 207 19.87 13.63 7.35
N THR A 208 21.20 13.58 7.28
CA THR A 208 22.00 14.44 6.40
C THR A 208 21.60 14.26 4.92
N ARG A 209 21.30 13.04 4.50
CA ARG A 209 20.89 12.74 3.13
C ARG A 209 19.49 13.25 2.83
N ILE A 210 18.52 12.99 3.71
CA ILE A 210 17.14 13.48 3.57
C ILE A 210 17.11 15.01 3.52
N MET A 211 17.85 15.69 4.41
CA MET A 211 17.92 17.16 4.42
C MET A 211 18.48 17.73 3.11
N LYS A 212 19.50 17.10 2.53
CA LYS A 212 20.03 17.48 1.20
C LYS A 212 19.00 17.32 0.09
N VAL A 213 18.18 16.26 0.14
CA VAL A 213 17.09 16.05 -0.83
C VAL A 213 16.02 17.13 -0.69
N LEU A 214 15.56 17.41 0.53
CA LEU A 214 14.56 18.43 0.82
C LEU A 214 15.02 19.84 0.42
N ASP A 215 16.29 20.19 0.68
CA ASP A 215 16.89 21.45 0.26
C ASP A 215 16.91 21.60 -1.28
N ARG A 216 17.32 20.54 -2.00
CA ARG A 216 17.26 20.49 -3.48
C ARG A 216 15.84 20.57 -4.04
N MET A 217 14.84 20.18 -3.25
CA MET A 217 13.43 20.31 -3.59
C MET A 217 12.86 21.70 -3.24
N GLY A 218 13.66 22.59 -2.62
CA GLY A 218 13.22 23.91 -2.18
C GLY A 218 12.31 23.87 -0.94
N TYR A 219 12.26 22.75 -0.21
CA TYR A 219 11.47 22.63 1.00
C TYR A 219 12.24 23.17 2.21
N LYS A 220 11.69 24.22 2.83
CA LYS A 220 12.16 24.71 4.12
C LYS A 220 11.23 24.17 5.21
N PRO A 221 11.72 23.31 6.13
CA PRO A 221 10.90 22.86 7.24
C PRO A 221 10.43 24.07 8.04
N LYS A 222 9.12 24.15 8.32
CA LYS A 222 8.65 25.11 9.32
C LYS A 222 9.28 24.71 10.65
N ALA A 223 10.03 25.62 11.27
CA ALA A 223 10.55 25.39 12.62
C ALA A 223 9.38 24.97 13.50
N LYS A 224 9.53 23.85 14.23
CA LYS A 224 8.55 23.46 15.25
C LYS A 224 8.52 24.57 16.31
N GLU A 225 7.51 25.44 16.26
CA GLU A 225 7.09 26.18 17.44
C GLU A 225 6.57 25.15 18.45
N GLY A 226 7.26 25.03 19.60
CA GLY A 226 6.78 24.21 20.72
C GLY A 226 7.59 22.96 21.03
N ALA A 227 8.91 23.07 21.19
CA ALA A 227 9.56 22.35 22.28
C ALA A 227 9.55 23.31 23.48
N GLN A 228 8.56 23.15 24.38
CA GLN A 228 8.53 23.87 25.64
C GLN A 228 9.85 23.63 26.36
N ALA A 229 10.61 24.69 26.58
CA ALA A 229 11.72 24.70 27.51
C ALA A 229 11.17 24.32 28.89
N GLU A 230 11.60 23.19 29.45
CA GLU A 230 11.48 22.98 30.89
C GLU A 230 12.31 24.07 31.60
N PRO A 231 11.73 24.87 32.50
CA PRO A 231 12.50 25.81 33.27
C PRO A 231 13.39 25.06 34.25
N ALA A 232 14.70 25.37 34.19
CA ALA A 232 15.69 24.95 35.16
C ALA A 232 15.18 25.24 36.58
N LYS A 233 14.99 24.18 37.39
CA LYS A 233 14.86 24.34 38.84
C LYS A 233 16.22 24.75 39.39
N LEU A 234 16.32 26.04 39.73
CA LEU A 234 17.28 26.53 40.72
C LEU A 234 17.06 25.76 42.03
N LEU A 235 18.08 25.07 42.51
CA LEU A 235 18.21 24.73 43.92
C LEU A 235 19.19 25.70 44.54
N SER A 236 18.65 26.49 45.47
CA SER A 236 19.33 27.29 46.49
C SER A 236 20.19 26.45 47.40
#